data_AF-A0A1I5DY12-F1
#
_entry.id   AF-A0A1I5DY12-F1
#
_cell.length_a   1.000
_cell.length_b   1.000
_cell.length_c   1.000
_cell.angle_alpha   90.00
_cell.angle_beta   90.00
_cell.angle_gamma   90.00
#
_symmetry.space_group_name_H-M   'P 1'
#
loop_
_entity.id
_entity.type
_entity.pdbx_description
1 polymer ?
#
loop_
_entity_poly.entity_id
_entity_poly.type
_entity_poly.pdbx_seq_one_letter_code
_entity_poly.pdbx_strand_id
1 'polypeptide(L)'
;MMASRPPSAARAATSRPPTQSSARCRPSTTPAAHRSGTPRRESYPGQPRGRYLSLGAGVQSLSVFLLACEGRIPRFDAALFADTGWEPKQVYAQLDTARRIGARAGIPVLTVSNGNIRRDALNPKARFVTMPLFVKNPDGSRGMARRQCTGDYKSGP
;
A
#
# COMPACT_ATOMS: atom_id res chain seq x y z
N MET A 1 57.74 -18.01 45.17
CA MET A 1 57.59 -18.79 43.92
C MET A 1 56.33 -18.28 43.24
N MET A 2 56.42 -17.38 42.26
CA MET A 2 56.42 -17.69 40.80
C MET A 2 55.30 -18.69 40.43
N ALA A 3 54.36 -18.44 39.52
CA ALA A 3 54.40 -17.57 38.36
C ALA A 3 53.00 -17.09 37.93
N SER A 4 52.93 -15.80 37.57
CA SER A 4 51.87 -15.16 36.80
C SER A 4 51.84 -15.70 35.36
N ARG A 5 50.68 -16.18 34.90
CA ARG A 5 50.45 -16.50 33.47
C ARG A 5 50.11 -15.22 32.70
N PRO A 6 50.73 -14.96 31.54
CA PRO A 6 50.45 -13.77 30.75
C PRO A 6 49.14 -13.91 29.94
N PRO A 7 48.49 -12.78 29.58
CA PRO A 7 47.32 -12.79 28.72
C PRO A 7 47.68 -13.12 27.27
N SER A 8 46.79 -13.87 26.60
CA SER A 8 46.88 -14.24 25.18
C SER A 8 46.83 -13.01 24.29
N ALA A 9 47.84 -12.83 23.43
CA ALA A 9 47.88 -11.78 22.42
C ALA A 9 46.83 -12.04 21.34
N ALA A 10 45.88 -11.11 21.19
CA ALA A 10 44.94 -11.09 20.08
C ALA A 10 45.72 -10.90 18.77
N ARG A 11 45.61 -11.87 17.85
CA ARG A 11 46.10 -11.74 16.48
C ARG A 11 45.28 -10.67 15.75
N ALA A 12 45.93 -9.60 15.33
CA ALA A 12 45.37 -8.61 14.43
C ALA A 12 45.01 -9.27 13.08
N ALA A 13 43.72 -9.26 12.74
CA ALA A 13 43.27 -9.65 11.41
C ALA A 13 43.66 -8.54 10.42
N THR A 14 44.64 -8.83 9.55
CA THR A 14 44.98 -7.97 8.42
C THR A 14 43.86 -8.01 7.40
N SER A 15 43.00 -6.99 7.40
CA SER A 15 41.96 -6.82 6.39
C SER A 15 42.58 -6.41 5.05
N ARG A 16 42.55 -7.32 4.07
CA ARG A 16 42.77 -6.97 2.66
C ARG A 16 41.61 -6.08 2.18
N PRO A 17 41.86 -4.95 1.50
CA PRO A 17 40.79 -4.14 0.94
C PRO A 17 40.10 -4.90 -0.20
N PRO A 18 38.77 -4.79 -0.36
CA PRO A 18 38.09 -5.36 -1.52
C PRO A 18 38.47 -4.57 -2.77
N THR A 19 39.02 -5.26 -3.77
CA THR A 19 39.20 -4.75 -5.13
C THR A 19 37.82 -4.49 -5.75
N GLN A 20 37.41 -3.23 -5.80
CA GLN A 20 36.23 -2.83 -6.56
C GLN A 20 36.56 -2.88 -8.06
N SER A 21 36.27 -4.02 -8.69
CA SER A 21 36.19 -4.10 -10.15
C SER A 21 34.95 -3.33 -10.60
N SER A 22 35.14 -2.10 -11.07
CA SER A 22 34.09 -1.26 -11.62
C SER A 22 33.71 -1.71 -13.04
N ALA A 23 33.10 -2.89 -13.15
CA ALA A 23 32.42 -3.28 -14.37
C ALA A 23 31.14 -2.44 -14.49
N ARG A 24 31.22 -1.31 -15.21
CA ARG A 24 30.05 -0.54 -15.67
C ARG A 24 29.20 -1.46 -16.55
N CYS A 25 28.15 -2.05 -15.99
CA CYS A 25 27.05 -2.57 -16.79
C CYS A 25 26.39 -1.39 -17.51
N ARG A 26 26.69 -1.23 -18.80
CA ARG A 26 25.90 -0.38 -19.68
C ARG A 26 24.54 -1.06 -19.86
N PRO A 27 23.41 -0.42 -19.53
CA PRO A 27 22.12 -0.96 -19.89
C PRO A 27 22.04 -1.03 -21.42
N SER A 28 21.68 -2.19 -21.95
CA SER A 28 21.39 -2.38 -23.37
C SER A 28 20.24 -1.46 -23.77
N THR A 29 20.48 -0.51 -24.68
CA THR A 29 19.47 0.42 -25.21
C THR A 29 18.59 -0.21 -26.28
N THR A 30 18.54 -1.54 -26.38
CA THR A 30 17.58 -2.21 -27.27
C THR A 30 16.21 -2.16 -26.60
N PRO A 31 15.21 -1.49 -27.19
CA PRO A 31 13.85 -1.58 -26.67
C PRO A 31 13.46 -3.06 -26.76
N ALA A 32 13.18 -3.70 -25.63
CA ALA A 32 12.54 -5.00 -25.65
C ALA A 32 11.25 -4.84 -26.46
N ALA A 33 11.18 -5.51 -27.61
CA ALA A 33 10.00 -5.47 -28.46
C ALA A 33 8.80 -5.80 -27.58
N HIS A 34 7.88 -4.83 -27.46
CA HIS A 34 6.65 -5.00 -26.72
C HIS A 34 5.90 -6.12 -27.44
N ARG A 35 5.96 -7.33 -26.90
CA ARG A 35 5.20 -8.46 -27.45
C ARG A 35 3.75 -8.01 -27.43
N SER A 36 3.17 -7.83 -28.62
CA SER A 36 1.75 -7.63 -28.86
C SER A 36 1.01 -8.93 -28.56
N GLY A 37 1.15 -9.43 -27.33
CA GLY A 37 0.29 -10.45 -26.81
C GLY A 37 -1.10 -9.84 -26.71
N THR A 38 -2.07 -10.42 -27.41
CA THR A 38 -3.48 -10.14 -27.18
C THR A 38 -3.72 -10.20 -25.67
N PRO A 39 -4.32 -9.17 -25.03
CA PRO A 39 -4.55 -9.21 -23.60
C PRO A 39 -5.25 -10.52 -23.27
N ARG A 40 -4.65 -11.33 -22.39
CA ARG A 40 -5.24 -12.59 -21.94
C ARG A 40 -6.67 -12.26 -21.51
N ARG A 41 -7.66 -12.79 -22.23
CA ARG A 41 -9.07 -12.65 -21.84
C ARG A 41 -9.18 -13.15 -20.42
N GLU A 42 -9.64 -12.27 -19.54
CA GLU A 42 -9.79 -12.58 -18.14
C GLU A 42 -10.95 -13.59 -18.00
N SER A 43 -10.60 -14.86 -17.83
CA SER A 43 -11.55 -15.95 -17.71
C SER A 43 -11.91 -16.13 -16.25
N TYR A 44 -12.97 -15.46 -15.81
CA TYR A 44 -13.74 -15.89 -14.65
C TYR A 44 -14.70 -17.01 -15.08
N PRO A 45 -15.02 -17.98 -14.21
CA PRO A 45 -16.13 -18.88 -14.49
C PRO A 45 -17.43 -18.05 -14.57
N GLY A 46 -17.93 -17.84 -15.79
CA GLY A 46 -19.05 -16.95 -16.10
C GLY A 46 -18.64 -15.50 -16.40
N GLN A 47 -19.57 -14.70 -16.94
CA GLN A 47 -19.32 -13.27 -17.15
C GLN A 47 -19.54 -12.52 -15.82
N PRO A 48 -18.57 -11.70 -15.37
CA PRO A 48 -18.77 -10.87 -14.18
C PRO A 48 -19.93 -9.90 -14.42
N ARG A 49 -20.83 -9.78 -13.44
CA ARG A 49 -21.99 -8.87 -13.51
C ARG A 49 -21.61 -7.38 -13.55
N GLY A 50 -20.39 -7.06 -13.10
CA GLY A 50 -19.82 -5.73 -13.14
C GLY A 50 -18.33 -5.75 -12.80
N ARG A 51 -17.64 -4.66 -13.12
CA ARG A 51 -16.22 -4.42 -12.86
C ARG A 51 -16.09 -3.16 -12.04
N TYR A 52 -15.70 -3.33 -10.78
CA TYR A 52 -15.54 -2.23 -9.84
C TYR A 52 -14.09 -2.08 -9.42
N LEU A 53 -13.64 -0.83 -9.31
CA LEU A 53 -12.32 -0.52 -8.78
C LEU A 53 -12.41 -0.16 -7.31
N SER A 54 -11.72 -0.90 -6.44
CA SER A 54 -11.43 -0.43 -5.07
C SER A 54 -10.41 0.70 -5.14
N LEU A 55 -10.87 1.95 -5.08
CA LEU A 55 -10.07 3.15 -5.20
C LEU A 55 -9.61 3.61 -3.82
N GLY A 56 -8.31 3.49 -3.53
CA GLY A 56 -7.71 4.04 -2.31
C GLY A 56 -7.26 5.50 -2.45
N ALA A 57 -7.37 6.08 -3.65
CA ALA A 57 -6.84 7.41 -4.02
C ALA A 57 -5.33 7.61 -3.78
N GLY A 58 -4.58 6.50 -3.64
CA GLY A 58 -3.12 6.47 -3.71
C GLY A 58 -2.63 6.27 -5.15
N VAL A 59 -1.32 6.45 -5.36
CA VAL A 59 -0.66 6.44 -6.69
C VAL A 59 -1.11 5.26 -7.55
N GLN A 60 -1.03 4.04 -7.02
CA GLN A 60 -1.31 2.82 -7.79
C GLN A 60 -2.76 2.72 -8.25
N SER A 61 -3.71 2.84 -7.32
CA SER A 61 -5.13 2.75 -7.65
C SER A 61 -5.57 3.90 -8.57
N LEU A 62 -4.98 5.09 -8.40
CA LEU A 62 -5.27 6.24 -9.24
C LEU A 62 -4.71 6.05 -10.65
N SER A 63 -3.51 5.49 -10.81
CA SER A 63 -2.96 5.14 -12.13
C SER A 63 -3.90 4.20 -12.90
N VAL A 64 -4.38 3.14 -12.25
CA VAL A 64 -5.33 2.20 -12.87
C VAL A 64 -6.63 2.91 -13.27
N PHE A 65 -7.18 3.75 -12.39
CA PHE A 65 -8.37 4.53 -12.67
C PHE A 65 -8.19 5.46 -13.88
N LEU A 66 -7.07 6.18 -13.96
CA LEU A 66 -6.79 7.11 -15.05
C LEU A 66 -6.59 6.38 -16.39
N LEU A 67 -5.87 5.25 -16.39
CA LEU A 67 -5.71 4.41 -17.58
C LEU A 67 -7.06 3.91 -18.10
N ALA A 68 -8.01 3.58 -17.21
CA ALA A 68 -9.36 3.19 -17.60
C ALA A 68 -10.16 4.38 -18.17
N CYS A 69 -10.00 5.57 -17.58
CA CYS A 69 -10.63 6.80 -18.08
C CYS A 69 -10.11 7.17 -19.49
N GLU A 70 -8.81 6.95 -19.74
CA GLU A 70 -8.17 7.13 -21.05
C GLU A 70 -8.51 6.02 -22.06
N GLY A 71 -9.22 4.96 -21.65
CA GLY A 71 -9.55 3.82 -22.50
C GLY A 71 -8.35 2.92 -22.83
N ARG A 72 -7.24 3.04 -22.10
CA ARG A 72 -6.03 2.22 -22.30
C ARG A 72 -6.15 0.82 -21.69
N ILE A 73 -7.03 0.67 -20.72
CA ILE A 73 -7.42 -0.62 -20.13
C ILE A 73 -8.96 -0.73 -20.12
N PRO A 74 -9.53 -1.93 -19.92
CA PRO A 74 -10.97 -2.08 -19.79
C PRO A 74 -11.56 -1.15 -18.73
N ARG A 75 -12.73 -0.61 -19.03
CA ARG A 75 -13.41 0.34 -18.16
C ARG A 75 -14.04 -0.34 -16.95
N PHE A 76 -14.23 0.45 -15.89
CA PHE A 76 -14.98 0.08 -14.70
C PHE A 76 -16.39 0.66 -14.76
N ASP A 77 -17.35 -0.04 -14.18
CA ASP A 77 -18.71 0.46 -14.00
C ASP A 77 -18.76 1.55 -12.92
N ALA A 78 -17.93 1.43 -11.89
CA ALA A 78 -17.67 2.48 -10.91
C ALA A 78 -16.33 2.26 -10.18
N ALA A 79 -15.83 3.31 -9.56
CA ALA A 79 -14.73 3.25 -8.60
C ALA A 79 -15.25 3.56 -7.20
N LEU A 80 -14.94 2.71 -6.22
CA LEU A 80 -15.45 2.79 -4.85
C LEU A 80 -14.32 3.26 -3.92
N PHE A 81 -14.54 4.36 -3.20
CA PHE A 81 -13.66 4.86 -2.15
C PHE A 81 -14.28 4.59 -0.78
N ALA A 82 -13.62 3.74 0.01
CA ALA A 82 -14.04 3.41 1.36
C ALA A 82 -13.47 4.46 2.35
N ASP A 83 -14.30 5.44 2.72
CA ASP A 83 -13.92 6.57 3.55
C ASP A 83 -13.95 6.20 5.03
N THR A 84 -12.76 6.22 5.65
CA THR A 84 -12.58 6.02 7.09
C THR A 84 -12.99 7.23 7.93
N GLY A 85 -13.31 8.36 7.27
CA GLY A 85 -13.61 9.64 7.90
C GLY A 85 -12.39 10.33 8.51
N TRP A 86 -11.19 9.78 8.32
CA TRP A 86 -9.96 10.34 8.87
C TRP A 86 -8.75 10.23 7.92
N GLU A 87 -9.00 10.34 6.62
CA GLU A 87 -7.92 10.37 5.65
C GLU A 87 -7.20 11.74 5.63
N PRO A 88 -5.93 11.81 5.19
CA PRO A 88 -5.24 13.07 4.99
C PRO A 88 -5.94 13.96 3.96
N LYS A 89 -5.85 15.30 4.13
CA LYS A 89 -6.45 16.29 3.21
C LYS A 89 -6.08 16.05 1.74
N GLN A 90 -4.85 15.62 1.46
CA GLN A 90 -4.39 15.32 0.11
C GLN A 90 -5.18 14.17 -0.54
N VAL A 91 -5.59 13.15 0.23
CA VAL A 91 -6.39 12.03 -0.29
C VAL A 91 -7.73 12.53 -0.79
N TYR A 92 -8.41 13.39 -0.03
CA TYR A 92 -9.67 14.00 -0.46
C TYR A 92 -9.49 14.90 -1.69
N ALA A 93 -8.41 15.67 -1.78
CA ALA A 93 -8.11 16.48 -2.98
C ALA A 93 -7.87 15.61 -4.24
N GLN A 94 -7.20 14.46 -4.09
CA GLN A 94 -7.06 13.48 -5.16
C GLN A 94 -8.41 12.88 -5.55
N LEU A 95 -9.27 12.58 -4.58
CA LEU A 95 -10.61 12.05 -4.81
C LEU A 95 -11.49 13.03 -5.61
N ASP A 96 -11.43 14.32 -5.29
CA ASP A 96 -12.16 15.36 -6.04
C ASP A 96 -11.66 15.51 -7.48
N THR A 97 -10.35 15.31 -7.68
CA THR A 97 -9.77 15.26 -9.02
C THR A 97 -10.23 14.01 -9.78
N ALA A 98 -10.19 12.85 -9.13
CA ALA A 98 -10.66 11.59 -9.70
C ALA A 98 -12.15 11.65 -10.07
N ARG A 99 -13.00 12.24 -9.23
CA ARG A 99 -14.43 12.45 -9.51
C ARG A 99 -14.65 13.27 -10.79
N ARG A 100 -13.91 14.37 -10.95
CA ARG A 100 -14.03 15.24 -12.14
C ARG A 100 -13.60 14.51 -13.42
N ILE A 101 -12.49 13.76 -13.36
CA ILE A 101 -11.99 12.99 -14.51
C ILE A 101 -12.96 11.84 -14.83
N GLY A 102 -13.38 11.09 -13.82
CA GLY A 102 -14.34 10.00 -13.92
C GLY A 102 -15.67 10.42 -14.52
N ALA A 103 -16.23 11.55 -14.09
CA ALA A 103 -17.48 12.07 -14.63
C ALA A 103 -17.40 12.33 -16.15
N ARG A 104 -16.28 12.91 -16.62
CA ARG A 104 -16.04 13.13 -18.06
C ARG A 104 -15.85 11.83 -18.82
N ALA A 105 -15.18 10.86 -18.19
CA ALA A 105 -14.95 9.57 -18.79
C ALA A 105 -16.22 8.71 -18.79
N GLY A 106 -17.17 8.91 -17.88
CA GLY A 106 -18.32 8.02 -17.63
C GLY A 106 -17.99 6.86 -16.67
N ILE A 107 -17.10 7.09 -15.70
CA ILE A 107 -16.76 6.16 -14.62
C ILE A 107 -17.03 6.89 -13.28
N PRO A 108 -18.18 6.70 -12.64
CA PRO A 108 -18.50 7.38 -11.39
C PRO A 108 -17.56 6.93 -10.26
N VAL A 109 -17.18 7.88 -9.41
CA VAL A 109 -16.44 7.60 -8.17
C VAL A 109 -17.40 7.73 -6.99
N LEU A 110 -17.74 6.61 -6.37
CA LEU A 110 -18.66 6.52 -5.25
C LEU A 110 -17.90 6.46 -3.94
N THR A 111 -18.43 7.11 -2.91
CA THR A 111 -17.87 7.05 -1.56
C THR A 111 -18.79 6.25 -0.66
N VAL A 112 -18.22 5.25 0.00
CA VAL A 112 -18.90 4.41 1.00
C VAL A 112 -18.21 4.65 2.32
N SER A 113 -18.96 4.72 3.42
CA SER A 113 -18.41 4.98 4.75
C SER A 113 -19.19 4.23 5.82
N ASN A 114 -18.49 3.86 6.89
CA ASN A 114 -19.05 3.21 8.07
C ASN A 114 -18.49 3.86 9.34
N GLY A 115 -18.85 5.12 9.56
CA GLY A 115 -18.44 5.87 10.75
C GLY A 115 -17.11 6.60 10.60
N ASN A 116 -16.40 6.78 11.72
CA ASN A 116 -15.16 7.57 11.75
C ASN A 116 -14.13 6.88 12.64
N ILE A 117 -13.12 6.29 11.98
CA ILE A 117 -12.12 5.44 12.64
C ILE A 117 -11.43 6.13 13.83
N ARG A 118 -11.26 7.46 13.79
CA ARG A 118 -10.65 8.22 14.88
C ARG A 118 -11.61 8.33 16.07
N ARG A 119 -12.87 8.67 15.83
CA ARG A 119 -13.88 8.78 16.89
C ARG A 119 -14.09 7.43 17.56
N ASP A 120 -14.14 6.38 16.77
CA ASP A 120 -14.36 5.02 17.24
C ASP A 120 -13.17 4.51 18.06
N ALA A 121 -11.93 4.84 17.65
CA ALA A 121 -10.72 4.52 18.41
C ALA A 121 -10.60 5.28 19.74
N LEU A 122 -11.22 6.46 19.87
CA LEU A 122 -11.16 7.29 21.07
C LEU A 122 -12.38 7.11 21.99
N ASN A 123 -13.34 6.26 21.62
CA ASN A 123 -14.54 6.04 22.41
C ASN A 123 -14.23 5.18 23.65
N PRO A 124 -14.36 5.70 24.89
CA PRO A 124 -14.05 4.94 26.11
C PRO A 124 -15.04 3.79 26.36
N LYS A 125 -16.21 3.80 25.70
CA LYS A 125 -17.20 2.72 25.78
C LYS A 125 -16.94 1.61 24.76
N ALA A 126 -16.02 1.82 23.81
CA ALA A 126 -15.68 0.79 22.83
C ALA A 126 -14.90 -0.34 23.51
N ARG A 127 -15.31 -1.59 23.25
CA ARG A 127 -14.64 -2.77 23.82
C ARG A 127 -13.26 -3.01 23.22
N PHE A 128 -13.03 -2.58 21.98
CA PHE A 128 -11.78 -2.77 21.25
C PHE A 128 -11.50 -1.60 20.29
N VAL A 129 -10.22 -1.27 20.14
CA VAL A 129 -9.74 -0.32 19.14
C VAL A 129 -9.42 -1.07 17.85
N THR A 130 -10.08 -0.67 16.75
CA THR A 130 -9.97 -1.34 15.43
C THR A 130 -8.73 -0.90 14.64
N MET A 131 -8.21 0.28 14.98
CA MET A 131 -7.00 0.86 14.39
C MET A 131 -5.73 0.17 14.94
N PRO A 132 -4.79 -0.28 14.08
CA PRO A 132 -3.57 -0.95 14.51
C PRO A 132 -2.55 0.08 15.05
N LEU A 133 -2.66 0.39 16.34
CA LEU A 133 -1.81 1.36 17.02
C LEU A 133 -0.70 0.66 17.82
N PHE A 134 0.47 1.30 17.86
CA PHE A 134 1.46 1.03 18.89
C PHE A 134 1.01 1.72 20.19
N VAL A 135 1.03 0.97 21.29
CA VAL A 135 0.54 1.45 22.60
C VAL A 135 1.59 1.21 23.68
N LYS A 136 1.48 1.95 24.78
CA LYS A 136 2.20 1.66 26.02
C LYS A 136 1.24 0.97 26.98
N ASN A 137 1.68 -0.15 27.53
CA ASN A 137 0.97 -0.85 28.59
C ASN A 137 1.16 -0.12 29.94
N PRO A 138 0.33 -0.41 30.95
CA PRO A 138 0.46 0.20 32.28
C PRO A 138 1.83 -0.03 32.94
N ASP A 139 2.49 -1.14 32.63
CA ASP A 139 3.85 -1.48 33.09
C ASP A 139 4.98 -0.76 32.31
N GLY A 140 4.62 0.09 31.34
CA GLY A 140 5.55 0.83 30.49
C GLY A 140 6.07 0.05 29.28
N SER A 141 5.73 -1.24 29.14
CA SER A 141 6.12 -2.04 27.98
C SER A 141 5.37 -1.60 26.71
N ARG A 142 5.92 -1.95 25.53
CA ARG A 142 5.31 -1.63 24.23
C ARG A 142 4.37 -2.75 23.80
N GLY A 143 3.16 -2.41 23.41
CA GLY A 143 2.18 -3.31 22.81
C GLY A 143 1.76 -2.86 21.41
N MET A 144 1.04 -3.74 20.70
CA MET A 144 0.45 -3.42 19.40
C MET A 144 -0.99 -3.92 19.35
N ALA A 145 -1.93 -3.04 19.01
CA ALA A 145 -3.33 -3.41 18.82
C ALA A 145 -3.52 -4.23 17.53
N ARG A 146 -4.54 -5.10 17.52
CA ARG A 146 -4.85 -5.93 16.35
C ARG A 146 -5.40 -5.08 15.20
N ARG A 147 -5.07 -5.46 13.97
CA ARG A 147 -5.60 -4.83 12.76
C ARG A 147 -7.00 -5.37 12.45
N GLN A 148 -8.04 -4.61 12.78
CA GLN A 148 -9.44 -4.95 12.45
C GLN A 148 -10.09 -3.95 11.48
N CYS A 149 -9.49 -2.77 11.30
CA CYS A 149 -10.05 -1.69 10.49
C CYS A 149 -10.33 -2.01 9.00
N THR A 150 -9.77 -3.07 8.43
CA THR A 150 -10.05 -3.41 7.01
C THR A 150 -11.44 -3.99 6.84
N GLY A 151 -11.84 -4.91 7.72
CA GLY A 151 -13.19 -5.45 7.71
C GLY A 151 -14.20 -4.33 7.93
N ASP A 152 -13.98 -3.54 8.99
CA ASP A 152 -14.96 -2.56 9.46
C ASP A 152 -15.13 -1.35 8.53
N TYR A 153 -14.05 -0.88 7.89
CA TYR A 153 -14.06 0.39 7.14
C TYR A 153 -13.68 0.25 5.66
N LYS A 154 -13.16 -0.90 5.19
CA LYS A 154 -12.66 -1.01 3.80
C LYS A 154 -13.38 -2.05 2.94
N SER A 155 -13.83 -3.16 3.53
CA SER A 155 -14.45 -4.26 2.77
C SER A 155 -15.87 -4.61 3.20
N GLY A 156 -16.22 -4.39 4.46
CA GLY A 156 -17.55 -4.63 5.00
C GLY A 156 -18.61 -3.56 4.66
N PRO A 157 -18.26 -2.26 4.60
CA PRO A 157 -19.18 -1.21 4.13
C PRO A 157 -19.53 -1.39 2.65
#